data_AF-A0A015K9A1-F1
#
_entry.id   AF-A0A015K9A1-F1
#
_cell.length_a   1.000
_cell.length_b   1.000
_cell.length_c   1.000
_cell.angle_alpha   90.00
_cell.angle_beta   90.00
_cell.angle_gamma   90.00
#
_symmetry.space_group_name_H-M   'P 1'
#
loop_
_entity.id
_entity.type
_entity.pdbx_description
1 polymer ?
#
loop_
_entity_poly.entity_id
_entity_poly.type
_entity_poly.pdbx_seq_one_letter_code
_entity_poly.pdbx_strand_id
1 'polypeptide(L)' 'MKPIRDAILSLESNKSTLADCYFSLACLGQSINKIPDENENVRFRQHAIKSFNERFKMYDFDEYLLAYYIHPITKYF' A
#
# COMPACT_ATOMS: atom_id res chain seq x y z
N MET A 1 -6.14 -4.67 11.70
CA MET A 1 -7.06 -3.71 11.05
C MET A 1 -6.55 -2.27 10.97
N LYS A 2 -5.76 -1.75 11.94
CA LYS A 2 -5.24 -0.37 11.91
C LYS A 2 -4.68 0.10 10.55
N PRO A 3 -3.79 -0.66 9.86
CA PRO A 3 -3.16 -0.17 8.62
C PRO A 3 -4.15 0.15 7.49
N ILE A 4 -5.21 -0.64 7.34
CA ILE A 4 -6.24 -0.42 6.31
C ILE A 4 -7.09 0.80 6.68
N ARG A 5 -7.49 0.91 7.95
CA ARG A 5 -8.28 2.05 8.44
C ARG A 5 -7.53 3.36 8.26
N ASP A 6 -6.25 3.39 8.62
CA ASP A 6 -5.43 4.60 8.54
C ASP A 6 -5.18 5.00 7.08
N ALA A 7 -4.97 4.03 6.18
CA ALA A 7 -4.89 4.26 4.75
C ALA A 7 -6.19 4.85 4.18
N ILE A 8 -7.36 4.31 4.55
CA ILE A 8 -8.66 4.83 4.10
C ILE A 8 -8.86 6.27 4.58
N LEU A 9 -8.63 6.55 5.86
CA LEU A 9 -8.79 7.90 6.43
C LEU A 9 -7.85 8.91 5.76
N SER A 10 -6.63 8.51 5.40
CA SER A 10 -5.67 9.38 4.73
C SER A 10 -6.05 9.65 3.26
N LEU A 11 -6.62 8.65 2.58
CA LEU A 11 -7.07 8.74 1.19
C LEU A 11 -8.37 9.55 1.04
N GLU A 12 -9.27 9.46 2.02
CA GLU A 12 -10.54 10.21 2.04
C GLU A 12 -10.34 11.70 2.39
N SER A 13 -9.14 12.11 2.82
CA SER A 13 -8.87 13.53 3.02
C SER A 13 -8.75 14.25 1.67
N ASN A 14 -9.43 15.39 1.52
CA ASN A 14 -9.36 16.25 0.32
C ASN A 14 -7.95 16.82 0.00
N LYS A 15 -6.92 16.40 0.75
CA LYS A 15 -5.52 16.78 0.56
C LYS A 15 -4.64 15.63 0.06
N SER A 16 -5.20 14.43 -0.10
CA SER A 16 -4.45 13.25 -0.52
C SER A 16 -4.02 13.38 -1.98
N THR A 17 -2.73 13.21 -2.23
CA THR A 17 -2.16 13.18 -3.58
C THR A 17 -2.05 11.73 -4.08
N LEU A 18 -1.80 11.56 -5.38
CA LEU A 18 -1.49 10.22 -5.90
C LEU A 18 -0.23 9.61 -5.27
N ALA A 19 0.72 10.45 -4.87
CA ALA A 19 1.91 9.99 -4.15
C ALA A 19 1.56 9.45 -2.75
N ASP A 20 0.63 10.09 -2.02
CA ASP A 20 0.13 9.59 -0.73
C ASP A 20 -0.59 8.25 -0.88
N CYS A 21 -1.32 8.08 -1.98
CA CYS A 21 -1.99 6.82 -2.33
C CYS A 21 -0.99 5.70 -2.59
N TYR A 22 0.03 5.99 -3.40
CA TYR A 22 1.09 5.03 -3.71
C TYR A 22 1.93 4.67 -2.47
N PHE A 23 2.26 5.65 -1.63
CA PHE A 23 2.93 5.44 -0.34
C PHE A 23 2.11 4.52 0.58
N SER A 24 0.79 4.75 0.66
CA SER A 24 -0.12 3.90 1.43
C SER A 24 -0.17 2.47 0.90
N LEU A 25 -0.18 2.28 -0.43
CA LEU A 25 -0.07 0.96 -1.06
C LEU A 25 1.25 0.28 -0.72
N ALA A 26 2.38 0.99 -0.78
CA ALA A 26 3.68 0.44 -0.42
C ALA A 26 3.72 -0.02 1.06
N CYS A 27 3.18 0.78 1.99
CA CYS A 27 3.06 0.43 3.41
C CYS A 27 2.16 -0.79 3.64
N LEU A 28 1.06 -0.91 2.89
CA LEU A 28 0.18 -2.07 2.92
C LEU A 28 0.89 -3.33 2.41
N GLY A 29 1.59 -3.25 1.28
CA GLY A 29 2.40 -4.35 0.75
C GLY A 29 3.46 -4.83 1.75
N GLN A 30 4.17 -3.90 2.40
CA GLN A 30 5.13 -4.24 3.45
C GLN A 30 4.45 -4.93 4.66
N SER A 31 3.28 -4.46 5.06
CA SER A 31 2.52 -5.04 6.17
C SER A 31 2.03 -6.46 5.86
N ILE A 32 1.58 -6.71 4.62
CA ILE A 32 1.20 -8.05 4.15
C ILE A 32 2.43 -8.96 4.15
N ASN A 33 3.58 -8.48 3.66
CA ASN A 33 4.82 -9.25 3.63
C ASN A 33 5.33 -9.66 5.02
N LYS A 34 5.00 -8.90 6.08
CA LYS A 34 5.31 -9.24 7.48
C LYS A 34 4.42 -10.34 8.07
N ILE A 35 3.30 -10.70 7.43
CA ILE A 35 2.47 -11.82 7.89
C ILE A 35 3.26 -13.11 7.71
N PRO A 36 3.46 -13.95 8.74
CA PRO A 36 4.20 -15.20 8.60
C PRO A 36 3.60 -16.07 7.50
N ASP A 37 4.47 -16.67 6.67
CA ASP A 37 4.07 -17.61 5.61
C ASP A 37 3.95 -19.05 6.12
N GLU A 38 3.77 -19.18 7.44
CA GLU A 38 3.71 -20.42 8.17
C GLU A 38 2.55 -20.30 9.17
N ASN A 39 1.81 -21.38 9.41
CA ASN A 39 0.65 -21.50 10.31
C ASN A 39 -0.72 -21.05 9.73
N GLU A 40 -1.73 -20.90 10.61
CA GLU A 40 -3.15 -20.67 10.27
C GLU A 40 -3.42 -19.44 9.38
N ASN A 41 -2.47 -18.51 9.32
CA ASN A 41 -2.59 -17.26 8.58
C ASN A 41 -2.18 -17.37 7.09
N VAL A 42 -1.68 -18.50 6.61
CA VAL A 42 -1.22 -18.67 5.21
C VAL A 42 -2.34 -18.36 4.21
N ARG A 43 -3.56 -18.87 4.45
CA ARG A 43 -4.72 -18.61 3.57
C ARG A 43 -5.09 -17.13 3.56
N PHE A 44 -5.01 -16.47 4.71
CA PHE A 44 -5.26 -15.03 4.81
C PHE A 44 -4.17 -14.23 4.08
N ARG A 45 -2.88 -14.57 4.26
CA ARG A 45 -1.76 -13.95 3.57
C ARG A 45 -1.90 -14.07 2.05
N GLN A 46 -2.19 -15.27 1.54
CA GLN A 46 -2.40 -15.50 0.11
C GLN A 46 -3.57 -14.68 -0.44
N HIS A 47 -4.69 -14.65 0.29
CA HIS A 47 -5.83 -13.82 -0.10
C HIS A 47 -5.48 -12.33 -0.10
N ALA A 48 -4.77 -11.84 0.92
CA ALA A 48 -4.34 -10.45 1.02
C ALA A 48 -3.37 -10.07 -0.12
N ILE A 49 -2.39 -10.93 -0.45
CA ILE A 49 -1.47 -10.73 -1.57
C ILE A 49 -2.25 -10.66 -2.89
N LYS A 50 -3.20 -11.58 -3.12
CA LYS A 50 -4.00 -11.60 -4.34
C LYS A 50 -4.80 -10.29 -4.49
N SER A 51 -5.55 -9.91 -3.46
CA SER A 51 -6.35 -8.68 -3.46
C SER A 51 -5.49 -7.43 -3.59
N PHE A 52 -4.32 -7.40 -2.95
CA PHE A 52 -3.35 -6.31 -3.10
C PHE A 52 -2.85 -6.20 -4.54
N ASN A 53 -2.42 -7.32 -5.15
CA ASN A 53 -1.88 -7.32 -6.52
C ASN A 53 -2.95 -6.92 -7.56
N GLU A 54 -4.19 -7.39 -7.41
CA GLU A 54 -5.30 -6.98 -8.27
C GLU A 54 -5.54 -5.48 -8.19
N ARG A 55 -5.47 -4.89 -7.00
CA ARG A 55 -5.62 -3.45 -6.81
C ARG A 55 -4.39 -2.69 -7.31
N PHE A 56 -3.18 -3.17 -7.02
CA PHE A 56 -1.92 -2.54 -7.38
C PHE A 56 -1.76 -2.42 -8.90
N LYS A 57 -2.19 -3.41 -9.68
CA LYS A 57 -2.21 -3.33 -11.15
C LYS A 57 -2.98 -2.13 -11.71
N MET A 58 -3.97 -1.62 -10.98
CA MET A 58 -4.71 -0.41 -11.37
C MET A 58 -3.90 0.88 -11.14
N TYR A 59 -2.75 0.77 -10.50
CA TYR A 59 -1.84 1.86 -10.11
C TYR A 59 -0.38 1.57 -10.53
N ASP A 60 -0.15 0.54 -11.35
CA ASP A 60 1.18 0.16 -11.84
C ASP A 60 1.53 0.98 -13.09
N PHE A 61 1.58 2.30 -12.89
CA PHE A 61 1.92 3.29 -13.91
C PHE A 61 3.21 4.00 -13.49
N ASP A 62 4.10 4.23 -14.47
CA ASP A 62 5.41 4.87 -14.24
C ASP A 62 5.27 6.25 -13.58
N GLU A 63 4.18 6.98 -13.87
CA GLU A 63 3.88 8.29 -13.28
C GLU A 63 3.61 8.21 -11.77
N TYR A 64 3.04 7.12 -11.28
CA TYR A 64 2.75 6.94 -9.86
C TYR A 64 4.00 6.50 -9.09
N LEU A 65 4.84 5.69 -9.74
CA LEU A 65 6.17 5.38 -9.25
C LEU A 65 7.04 6.65 -9.18
N LEU A 66 6.98 7.50 -10.20
CA LEU A 66 7.65 8.80 -10.21
C LEU A 66 7.12 9.71 -9.09
N ALA A 67 5.79 9.76 -8.90
CA ALA A 67 5.15 10.52 -7.83
C ALA A 67 5.65 10.08 -6.43
N TYR A 68 5.91 8.79 -6.23
CA TYR A 68 6.55 8.27 -5.02
C TYR A 68 7.99 8.77 -4.84
N TYR A 69 8.82 8.74 -5.89
CA TYR A 69 10.20 9.22 -5.81
C TYR A 69 10.33 10.72 -5.54
N ILE A 70 9.37 11.53 -5.99
CA ILE A 70 9.37 12.98 -5.75
C ILE A 70 8.62 13.36 -4.46
N HIS A 71 8.07 12.39 -3.75
CA HIS A 71 7.24 12.66 -2.57
C HIS A 71 8.07 13.30 -1.44
N PRO A 72 7.59 14.36 -0.77
CA PRO A 72 8.36 15.04 0.28
C PRO A 72 8.73 14.13 1.46
N ILE A 73 7.93 13.10 1.74
CA ILE A 73 8.19 12.12 2.81
C ILE A 73 9.28 11.12 2.43
N THR A 74 9.45 10.77 1.14
CA THR A 74 10.50 9.83 0.70
C THR A 74 11.89 10.46 0.67
N LYS A 75 12.02 11.78 0.82
CA LYS A 75 13.33 12.45 1.02
C LYS A 75 14.03 12.08 2.34
N TYR A 76 13.34 11.41 3.27
CA TYR A 76 13.86 11.08 4.59
C TYR A 76 13.91 9.57 4.88
N PHE A 77 13.68 8.72 3.87
CA PHE A 77 13.80 7.27 3.95
C PHE A 77 15.01 6.76 3.16
#